data_AF-A0A6I9P5F3-F1
#
_entry.id   AF-A0A6I9P5F3-F1
#
_cell.length_a   1.000
_cell.length_b   1.000
_cell.length_c   1.000
_cell.angle_alpha   90.00
_cell.angle_beta   90.00
_cell.angle_gamma   90.00
#
_symmetry.space_group_name_H-M   'P 1'
#
loop_
_entity.id
_entity.type
_entity.pdbx_description
1 polymer ?
#
loop_
_entity_poly.entity_id
_entity_poly.type
_entity_poly.pdbx_seq_one_letter_code
_entity_poly.pdbx_strand_id
1 'polypeptide(L)'
;HLLATTVSEFTSGVFTEWFGNLVTTRWWNDLWLNEGFATYVSYLGADFAEPTWNMRDLIVLNEVIGVMGTDALASSHPLTSKEEDVQRPEQISELFDSITYSK
;
A
#
# COMPACT_ATOMS: atom_id res chain seq x y z
N HIS A 1 -3.21 2.50 -20.40
CA HIS A 1 -3.57 2.97 -19.05
C HIS A 1 -4.50 1.97 -18.36
N LEU A 2 -5.73 1.71 -18.84
CA LEU A 2 -6.64 0.73 -18.21
C LEU A 2 -6.03 -0.67 -18.02
N LEU A 3 -5.38 -1.23 -19.05
CA LEU A 3 -4.72 -2.55 -18.97
C LEU A 3 -3.58 -2.59 -17.93
N ALA A 4 -2.85 -1.48 -17.77
CA ALA A 4 -1.76 -1.36 -16.81
C ALA A 4 -2.27 -1.38 -15.37
N THR A 5 -3.38 -0.68 -15.12
CA THR A 5 -4.06 -0.70 -13.82
C THR A 5 -4.56 -2.11 -13.51
N THR A 6 -5.21 -2.79 -14.45
CA THR A 6 -5.72 -4.15 -14.24
C THR A 6 -4.61 -5.17 -13.95
N VAL A 7 -3.47 -5.09 -14.64
CA VAL A 7 -2.31 -5.97 -14.37
C VAL A 7 -1.74 -5.70 -12.98
N SER A 8 -1.62 -4.42 -12.60
CA SER A 8 -1.18 -4.03 -11.25
C SER A 8 -2.13 -4.59 -10.18
N GLU A 9 -3.44 -4.37 -10.30
CA GLU A 9 -4.44 -4.90 -9.35
C GLU A 9 -4.39 -6.42 -9.23
N PHE A 10 -4.23 -7.13 -10.35
CA PHE A 10 -4.08 -8.58 -10.34
C PHE A 10 -2.82 -9.03 -9.58
N THR A 11 -1.67 -8.39 -9.84
CA THR A 11 -0.41 -8.69 -9.15
C THR A 11 -0.48 -8.39 -7.65
N SER A 12 -1.19 -7.33 -7.26
CA SER A 12 -1.46 -7.02 -5.84
C SER A 12 -2.27 -8.14 -5.19
N GLY A 13 -3.35 -8.61 -5.82
CA GLY A 13 -4.17 -9.69 -5.28
C GLY A 13 -3.42 -11.01 -5.12
N VAL A 14 -2.55 -11.34 -6.10
CA VAL A 14 -1.66 -12.52 -5.97
C VAL A 14 -0.71 -12.34 -4.79
N PHE A 15 -0.15 -11.14 -4.59
CA PHE A 15 0.73 -10.86 -3.47
C PHE A 15 0.01 -11.00 -2.12
N THR A 16 -1.21 -10.48 -2.00
CA THR A 16 -2.02 -10.57 -0.77
C THR A 16 -2.26 -12.02 -0.33
N GLU A 17 -2.39 -12.95 -1.28
CA GLU A 17 -2.53 -14.39 -0.98
C GLU A 17 -1.30 -14.97 -0.27
N TRP A 18 -0.10 -14.47 -0.59
CA TRP A 18 1.14 -14.88 0.07
C TRP A 18 1.45 -14.03 1.32
N PHE A 19 1.20 -12.73 1.27
CA PHE A 19 1.51 -11.76 2.32
C PHE A 19 0.23 -10.99 2.67
N GLY A 20 -0.34 -11.30 3.84
CA GLY A 20 -1.71 -10.99 4.22
C GLY A 20 -2.43 -12.25 4.65
N ASN A 21 -2.52 -13.24 3.76
CA ASN A 21 -3.18 -14.52 4.07
C ASN A 21 -2.21 -15.58 4.63
N LEU A 22 -1.12 -15.91 3.93
CA LEU A 22 -0.16 -16.92 4.40
C LEU A 22 0.82 -16.37 5.44
N VAL A 23 1.31 -15.15 5.26
CA VAL A 23 2.12 -14.40 6.23
C VAL A 23 1.32 -13.18 6.68
N THR A 24 0.69 -13.26 7.84
CA THR A 24 -0.13 -12.17 8.40
C THR A 24 0.64 -11.43 9.48
N THR A 25 0.43 -10.11 9.56
CA THR A 25 0.95 -9.31 10.67
C THR A 25 0.33 -9.78 11.99
N ARG A 26 1.09 -9.65 13.07
CA ARG A 26 0.60 -10.06 14.40
C ARG A 26 -0.58 -9.20 14.86
N TRP A 27 -0.57 -7.91 14.50
CA TRP A 27 -1.58 -6.94 14.88
C TRP A 27 -1.74 -5.84 13.83
N TRP A 28 -2.83 -5.08 13.94
CA TRP A 28 -3.24 -4.05 12.97
C TRP A 28 -2.28 -2.86 12.88
N ASN A 29 -1.47 -2.61 13.92
CA ASN A 29 -0.49 -1.52 13.90
C ASN A 29 0.59 -1.68 12.81
N ASP A 30 0.78 -2.90 12.31
CA ASP A 30 1.70 -3.20 11.21
C ASP A 30 0.98 -3.39 9.86
N LEU A 31 -0.30 -3.01 9.75
CA LEU A 31 -1.09 -3.15 8.51
C LEU A 31 -0.40 -2.54 7.28
N TRP A 32 0.25 -1.38 7.47
CA TRP A 32 1.01 -0.69 6.42
C TRP A 32 2.08 -1.58 5.75
N LEU A 33 2.64 -2.54 6.50
CA LEU A 33 3.66 -3.44 5.97
C LEU A 33 3.07 -4.43 4.97
N ASN A 34 1.82 -4.87 5.16
CA ASN A 34 1.16 -5.74 4.20
C ASN A 34 0.67 -4.94 3.00
N GLU A 35 -0.07 -3.85 3.26
CA GLU A 35 -0.76 -3.09 2.22
C GLU A 35 0.22 -2.26 1.37
N GLY A 36 1.10 -1.48 2.01
CA GLY A 36 2.09 -0.67 1.28
C GLY A 36 3.08 -1.53 0.49
N PHE A 37 3.46 -2.69 1.02
CA PHE A 37 4.33 -3.62 0.30
C PHE A 37 3.60 -4.33 -0.85
N ALA A 38 2.32 -4.66 -0.70
CA ALA A 38 1.49 -5.17 -1.79
C ALA A 38 1.42 -4.17 -2.94
N THR A 39 1.15 -2.89 -2.64
CA THR A 39 1.17 -1.79 -3.62
C THR A 39 2.52 -1.73 -4.33
N TYR A 40 3.64 -1.72 -3.61
CA TYR A 40 4.95 -1.64 -4.23
C TYR A 40 5.26 -2.84 -5.15
N VAL A 41 4.97 -4.06 -4.68
CA VAL A 41 5.20 -5.28 -5.46
C VAL A 41 4.28 -5.36 -6.67
N SER A 42 3.08 -4.77 -6.60
CA SER A 42 2.15 -4.77 -7.75
C SER A 42 2.73 -4.01 -8.95
N TYR A 43 3.33 -2.84 -8.71
CA TYR A 43 4.01 -2.09 -9.75
C TYR A 43 5.25 -2.82 -10.27
N LEU A 44 6.01 -3.50 -9.41
CA LEU A 44 7.15 -4.34 -9.84
C LEU A 44 6.72 -5.55 -10.67
N GLY A 45 5.64 -6.23 -10.26
CA GLY A 45 5.09 -7.38 -10.96
C GLY A 45 4.54 -6.98 -12.33
N ALA A 46 3.84 -5.84 -12.40
CA ALA A 46 3.38 -5.28 -13.67
C ALA A 46 4.54 -4.82 -14.58
N ASP A 47 5.58 -4.20 -14.02
CA ASP A 47 6.81 -3.84 -14.76
C ASP A 47 7.52 -5.08 -15.31
N PHE A 48 7.56 -6.16 -14.53
CA PHE A 48 8.15 -7.43 -14.96
C PHE A 48 7.33 -8.11 -16.07
N ALA A 49 6.00 -8.10 -15.95
CA ALA A 49 5.11 -8.67 -16.95
C ALA A 49 5.13 -7.85 -18.25
N GLU A 50 5.19 -6.52 -18.16
CA GLU A 50 5.13 -5.60 -19.30
C GLU A 50 6.20 -4.49 -19.19
N PRO A 51 7.48 -4.80 -19.52
CA PRO A 51 8.60 -3.87 -19.32
C PRO A 51 8.54 -2.58 -20.14
N THR A 52 7.66 -2.51 -21.15
CA THR A 52 7.51 -1.35 -22.03
C THR A 52 6.58 -0.27 -21.46
N TRP A 53 5.86 -0.57 -20.37
CA TRP A 53 4.86 0.33 -19.80
C TRP A 53 5.43 1.36 -18.82
N ASN A 54 6.71 1.24 -18.46
CA ASN A 54 7.40 2.10 -17.49
C ASN A 54 6.63 2.20 -16.16
N MET A 55 6.19 1.06 -15.62
CA MET A 55 5.37 1.01 -14.41
C MET A 55 6.09 1.63 -13.19
N ARG A 56 7.42 1.58 -13.15
CA ARG A 56 8.24 2.21 -12.11
C ARG A 56 8.17 3.74 -12.08
N ASP A 57 7.89 4.38 -13.21
CA ASP A 57 7.69 5.83 -13.23
C ASP A 57 6.27 6.17 -12.78
N LEU A 58 5.31 5.29 -13.08
CA LEU A 58 3.91 5.47 -12.71
C LEU A 58 3.67 5.35 -11.20
N ILE A 59 4.41 4.51 -10.46
CA ILE A 59 4.30 4.46 -8.99
C ILE A 59 4.68 5.82 -8.36
N VAL A 60 5.69 6.51 -8.90
CA VAL A 60 6.07 7.84 -8.39
C VAL A 60 4.95 8.85 -8.61
N LEU A 61 4.36 8.82 -9.81
CA LEU A 61 3.28 9.75 -10.19
C LEU A 61 1.98 9.49 -9.42
N ASN A 62 1.61 8.22 -9.25
CA ASN A 62 0.30 7.84 -8.73
C ASN A 62 0.30 7.69 -7.21
N GLU A 63 1.34 7.11 -6.62
CA GLU A 63 1.39 6.81 -5.19
C GLU A 63 2.16 7.91 -4.45
N VAL A 64 3.42 8.11 -4.82
CA VAL A 64 4.37 8.92 -4.05
C VAL A 64 3.99 10.40 -4.03
N ILE A 65 3.68 10.98 -5.19
CA ILE A 65 3.31 12.41 -5.24
C ILE A 65 1.99 12.68 -4.51
N GLY A 66 1.01 11.79 -4.66
CA GLY A 66 -0.28 11.90 -4.01
C GLY A 66 -0.15 11.85 -2.48
N VAL A 67 0.55 10.84 -1.97
CA VAL A 67 0.74 10.65 -0.54
C VAL A 67 1.60 11.73 0.11
N MET A 68 2.61 12.27 -0.61
CA MET A 68 3.39 13.41 -0.13
C MET A 68 2.52 14.64 0.16
N GLY A 69 1.47 14.86 -0.65
CA GLY A 69 0.48 15.92 -0.41
C GLY A 69 -0.30 15.70 0.88
N THR A 70 -0.78 14.47 1.11
CA THR A 70 -1.47 14.10 2.35
C THR A 70 -0.54 14.18 3.57
N ASP A 71 0.70 13.70 3.43
CA ASP A 71 1.68 13.66 4.51
C ASP A 71 2.14 15.06 4.95
N ALA A 72 2.09 16.04 4.04
CA ALA A 72 2.41 17.42 4.35
C ALA A 72 1.31 18.15 5.17
N LEU A 73 0.13 17.55 5.34
CA LEU A 73 -0.95 18.13 6.13
C LEU A 73 -0.67 18.00 7.63
N ALA A 74 -1.08 19.01 8.40
CA ALA A 74 -0.98 18.96 9.86
C ALA A 74 -1.84 17.84 10.50
N SER A 75 -2.81 17.31 9.75
CA SER A 75 -3.64 16.16 10.13
C SER A 75 -3.02 14.81 9.76
N SER A 76 -1.80 14.78 9.17
CA SER A 76 -1.07 13.54 8.90
C SER A 76 -0.72 12.80 10.19
N HIS A 77 -0.32 11.53 10.05
CA HIS A 77 0.12 10.68 11.15
C HIS A 77 1.34 9.83 10.74
N PRO A 78 2.11 9.31 11.72
CA PRO A 78 3.15 8.33 11.45
C PRO A 78 2.59 7.04 10.84
N LEU A 79 3.40 6.35 10.01
CA LEU A 79 3.09 5.00 9.50
C LEU A 79 3.00 3.97 10.63
N THR A 80 3.90 4.08 11.62
CA THR A 80 3.96 3.14 12.74
C THR A 80 3.17 3.68 13.92
N SER A 81 2.22 2.90 14.38
CA SER A 81 1.54 3.08 15.66
C SER A 81 1.98 2.00 16.64
N LYS A 82 1.86 2.23 17.95
CA LYS A 82 2.07 1.14 18.89
C LYS A 82 0.83 0.26 18.94
N GLU A 83 1.00 -1.03 19.23
CA GLU A 83 -0.11 -1.95 19.44
C GLU A 83 -1.11 -1.41 20.47
N GLU A 84 -0.63 -0.85 21.58
CA GLU A 84 -1.45 -0.25 22.66
C GLU A 84 -2.36 0.91 22.20
N ASP A 85 -2.01 1.58 21.09
CA ASP A 85 -2.77 2.71 20.55
C ASP A 85 -3.92 2.24 19.64
N VAL A 86 -3.88 0.99 19.16
CA VAL A 86 -4.84 0.41 18.22
C VAL A 86 -5.57 -0.76 18.89
N GLN A 87 -6.65 -0.46 19.60
CA GLN A 87 -7.38 -1.48 20.39
C GLN A 87 -8.85 -1.56 20.03
N ARG A 88 -9.43 -0.48 19.51
CA ARG A 88 -10.85 -0.39 19.15
C ARG A 88 -11.05 -0.42 17.63
N PRO A 89 -12.20 -0.93 17.15
CA PRO A 89 -12.50 -1.00 15.72
C PRO A 89 -12.40 0.34 14.98
N GLU A 90 -12.72 1.45 15.65
CA GLU A 90 -12.64 2.78 15.04
C GLU A 90 -11.18 3.16 14.74
N GLN A 91 -10.26 2.83 15.66
CA GLN A 91 -8.83 3.08 15.49
C GLN A 91 -8.22 2.20 14.41
N ILE A 92 -8.71 0.97 14.28
CA ILE A 92 -8.32 0.08 13.17
C ILE A 92 -8.79 0.68 11.84
N SER A 93 -10.01 1.23 11.79
CA SER A 93 -10.58 1.84 10.59
C SER A 93 -9.80 3.08 10.14
N GLU A 94 -9.26 3.85 11.10
CA GLU A 94 -8.39 5.01 10.83
C GLU A 94 -7.08 4.64 10.14
N LEU A 95 -6.61 3.38 10.26
CA LEU A 95 -5.41 2.91 9.57
C LEU A 95 -5.68 2.62 8.08
N PHE A 96 -6.92 2.56 7.62
CA PHE A 96 -7.22 2.32 6.20
C PHE A 96 -7.20 3.62 5.41
N ASP A 97 -6.03 4.22 5.31
CA ASP A 97 -5.83 5.57 4.77
C ASP A 97 -4.69 5.61 3.73
N SER A 98 -4.60 6.69 2.95
CA SER A 98 -3.58 6.81 1.89
C SER A 98 -2.14 6.72 2.42
N ILE A 99 -1.88 7.11 3.68
CA ILE A 99 -0.55 6.99 4.27
C ILE A 99 -0.18 5.51 4.39
N THR A 100 -1.08 4.67 4.86
CA THR A 100 -0.86 3.22 5.04
C THR A 100 -0.67 2.47 3.72
N TYR A 101 -1.34 2.91 2.66
CA TYR A 101 -1.30 2.26 1.35
C TYR A 101 -0.16 2.73 0.44
N SER A 102 0.24 4.00 0.52
CA SER A 102 1.04 4.65 -0.53
C SER A 102 2.34 5.31 -0.04
N LYS A 103 2.58 5.47 1.27
CA LYS A 103 3.76 6.15 1.84
C LYS A 103 5.00 5.26 1.94
#